data_AF-A0A256WJI5-F1
#
_entry.id   AF-A0A256WJI5-F1
#
_cell.length_a   1.000
_cell.length_b   1.000
_cell.length_c   1.000
_cell.angle_alpha   90.00
_cell.angle_beta   90.00
_cell.angle_gamma   90.00
#
_symmetry.space_group_name_H-M   'P 1'
#
loop_
_entity.id
_entity.type
_entity.pdbx_description
1 polymer ?
#
loop_
_entity_poly.entity_id
_entity_poly.type
_entity_poly.pdbx_seq_one_letter_code
_entity_poly.pdbx_strand_id
1 'polypeptide(L)'
;GLVLAVGAYYNDDNGNDAGCVRVYEYDNGLWQQIGTQINGHMSESEDELGTSISLNDEGTIMAIGSLWHSGVNYHGGYASVYRNNSGSWEQVGADIHGEDAENNSGSVSLNADGSILAVGAYGNSDNGVSSGKVKIFENNEDSWVQMGGDIIGEAAYNYSGVAISLSASGSIVFIGASGNDNGNGEDAGHVRAYEYLDPQQVNTLAQNTFSIFPNPSQGKFTISNTQNQLENGKLLIRNANGQRVFATEFTQFSDVNIDLSNYPSGVYILEISAQDSVCVQKIIID
;
A
#
# COMPACT_ATOMS: atom_id res chain seq x y z
N GLY A 1 15.23 14.46 -1.60
CA GLY A 1 15.89 15.27 -0.56
C GLY A 1 17.40 15.35 -0.71
N LEU A 2 18.04 16.07 0.21
CA LEU A 2 19.51 16.14 0.41
C LEU A 2 19.99 15.16 1.49
N VAL A 3 19.16 14.17 1.83
CA VAL A 3 19.40 13.19 2.90
C VAL A 3 19.69 11.83 2.27
N LEU A 4 20.71 11.15 2.78
CA LEU A 4 21.11 9.80 2.42
C LEU A 4 21.18 8.94 3.67
N ALA A 5 20.46 7.83 3.69
CA ALA A 5 20.58 6.82 4.74
C ALA A 5 21.32 5.60 4.18
N VAL A 6 22.25 5.05 4.96
CA VAL A 6 23.10 3.92 4.57
C VAL A 6 23.00 2.84 5.64
N GLY A 7 22.52 1.67 5.23
CA GLY A 7 22.49 0.47 6.06
C GLY A 7 23.80 -0.31 5.98
N ALA A 8 24.22 -0.84 7.12
CA ALA A 8 25.31 -1.79 7.25
C ALA A 8 24.79 -2.95 8.12
N TYR A 9 24.01 -3.84 7.51
CA TYR A 9 23.21 -4.84 8.22
C TYR A 9 24.03 -5.95 8.90
N TYR A 10 25.29 -6.17 8.50
CA TYR A 10 26.24 -7.04 9.22
C TYR A 10 27.23 -6.24 10.09
N ASN A 11 26.82 -5.07 10.60
CA ASN A 11 27.66 -4.31 11.50
C ASN A 11 27.56 -4.85 12.93
N ASP A 12 28.72 -5.09 13.54
CA ASP A 12 28.83 -5.71 14.86
C ASP A 12 28.93 -4.71 16.03
N ASP A 13 28.77 -3.40 15.78
CA ASP A 13 29.05 -2.36 16.80
C ASP A 13 28.15 -2.52 18.05
N ASN A 14 26.99 -3.18 17.92
CA ASN A 14 26.00 -3.37 18.99
C ASN A 14 25.59 -4.84 19.23
N GLY A 15 26.39 -5.81 18.76
CA GLY A 15 26.07 -7.25 18.81
C GLY A 15 26.39 -7.94 17.49
N ASN A 16 26.50 -9.28 17.46
CA ASN A 16 26.81 -10.03 16.24
C ASN A 16 25.74 -9.80 15.17
N ASP A 17 26.14 -9.31 14.00
CA ASP A 17 25.24 -9.00 12.88
C ASP A 17 24.01 -8.18 13.31
N ALA A 18 24.17 -7.30 14.30
CA ALA A 18 23.07 -6.48 14.81
C ALA A 18 22.59 -5.48 13.74
N GLY A 19 23.52 -5.03 12.91
CA GLY A 19 23.27 -4.06 11.86
C GLY A 19 23.15 -2.63 12.40
N CYS A 20 23.34 -1.68 11.49
CA CYS A 20 23.15 -0.28 11.81
C CYS A 20 22.77 0.55 10.58
N VAL A 21 22.25 1.75 10.83
CA VAL A 21 21.98 2.78 9.83
C VAL A 21 22.67 4.08 10.22
N ARG A 22 23.36 4.68 9.25
CA ARG A 22 23.93 6.03 9.37
C ARG A 22 23.24 6.95 8.38
N VAL A 23 22.93 8.17 8.81
CA VAL A 23 22.23 9.15 7.99
C VAL A 23 23.13 10.35 7.74
N TYR A 24 23.15 10.83 6.51
CA TYR A 24 23.97 11.93 6.04
C TYR A 24 23.11 13.00 5.38
N GLU A 25 23.48 14.26 5.56
CA GLU A 25 22.93 15.41 4.84
C GLU A 25 24.00 15.99 3.91
N TYR A 26 23.61 16.33 2.70
CA TYR A 26 24.47 17.00 1.74
C TYR A 26 24.42 18.51 1.94
N ASP A 27 25.49 19.06 2.50
CA ASP A 27 25.67 20.49 2.71
C ASP A 27 26.99 20.98 2.12
N ASN A 28 26.93 22.10 1.40
CA ASN A 28 28.10 22.79 0.85
C ASN A 28 29.10 21.91 0.09
N GLY A 29 28.60 20.94 -0.68
CA GLY A 29 29.44 20.06 -1.50
C GLY A 29 29.89 18.78 -0.80
N LEU A 30 29.54 18.57 0.47
CA LEU A 30 30.00 17.46 1.30
C LEU A 30 28.83 16.73 1.97
N TRP A 31 28.97 15.41 2.12
CA TRP A 31 28.08 14.61 2.95
C TRP A 31 28.56 14.66 4.40
N GLN A 32 27.69 15.09 5.30
CA GLN A 32 27.96 15.16 6.74
C GLN A 32 26.97 14.27 7.48
N GLN A 33 27.44 13.47 8.42
CA GLN A 33 26.54 12.63 9.21
C GLN A 33 25.64 13.50 10.08
N ILE A 34 24.34 13.22 10.08
CA ILE A 34 23.33 13.87 10.90
C ILE A 34 22.79 12.88 11.95
N GLY A 35 22.88 13.27 13.21
CA GLY A 35 22.48 12.42 14.33
C GLY A 35 23.46 11.29 14.64
N THR A 36 23.12 10.53 15.68
CA THR A 36 23.85 9.33 16.07
C THR A 36 23.51 8.16 15.13
N GLN A 37 24.41 7.19 15.06
CA GLN A 37 24.13 5.91 14.42
C GLN A 37 22.90 5.25 15.07
N ILE A 38 22.01 4.71 14.25
CA ILE A 38 20.88 3.88 14.68
C ILE A 38 21.36 2.44 14.64
N ASN A 39 21.31 1.74 15.77
CA ASN A 39 21.76 0.35 15.87
C ASN A 39 20.56 -0.59 15.96
N GLY A 40 20.70 -1.80 15.44
CA GLY A 40 19.80 -2.91 15.77
C GLY A 40 19.79 -3.20 17.26
N HIS A 41 18.79 -3.94 17.73
CA HIS A 41 18.62 -4.21 19.15
C HIS A 41 19.80 -4.99 19.72
N MET A 42 20.16 -4.70 20.98
CA MET A 42 21.10 -5.55 21.71
C MET A 42 20.38 -6.85 22.06
N SER A 43 20.53 -7.87 21.23
CA SER A 43 20.15 -9.23 21.58
C SER A 43 21.29 -10.19 21.24
N GLU A 44 21.30 -11.38 21.85
CA GLU A 44 22.28 -12.44 21.58
C GLU A 44 22.11 -13.05 20.16
N SER A 45 21.62 -12.26 19.22
CA SER A 45 20.95 -12.71 18.00
C SER A 45 21.07 -11.71 16.86
N GLU A 46 21.12 -12.24 15.65
CA GLU A 46 21.32 -11.51 14.39
C GLU A 46 20.06 -10.70 14.06
N ASP A 47 20.16 -9.37 14.15
CA ASP A 47 19.07 -8.41 13.90
C ASP A 47 19.07 -7.90 12.45
N GLU A 48 20.24 -7.86 11.80
CA GLU A 48 20.39 -7.38 10.42
C GLU A 48 19.68 -6.03 10.13
N LEU A 49 19.67 -5.09 11.08
CA LEU A 49 19.03 -3.80 10.88
C LEU A 49 19.68 -3.04 9.71
N GLY A 50 18.86 -2.50 8.81
CA GLY A 50 19.33 -1.74 7.66
C GLY A 50 19.44 -2.55 6.38
N THR A 51 18.79 -3.72 6.32
CA THR A 51 18.63 -4.54 5.10
C THR A 51 17.74 -3.86 4.06
N SER A 52 16.75 -3.07 4.50
CA SER A 52 15.92 -2.22 3.66
C SER A 52 15.76 -0.86 4.31
N ILE A 53 15.82 0.21 3.52
CA ILE A 53 15.65 1.58 4.01
C ILE A 53 14.77 2.35 3.03
N SER A 54 13.79 3.08 3.56
CA SER A 54 12.98 4.02 2.79
C SER A 54 12.96 5.37 3.49
N LEU A 55 13.19 6.45 2.74
CA LEU A 55 12.97 7.83 3.20
C LEU A 55 11.68 8.36 2.57
N ASN A 56 10.98 9.26 3.26
CA ASN A 56 9.98 10.11 2.61
C ASN A 56 10.69 11.18 1.74
N ASP A 57 9.93 11.92 0.91
CA ASP A 57 10.51 12.79 -0.13
C ASP A 57 11.43 13.89 0.44
N GLU A 58 11.04 14.42 1.60
CA GLU A 58 11.77 15.44 2.35
C GLU A 58 12.94 14.88 3.16
N GLY A 59 13.04 13.56 3.33
CA GLY A 59 14.08 12.91 4.13
C GLY A 59 13.94 13.15 5.65
N THR A 60 12.73 13.46 6.12
CA THR A 60 12.42 13.73 7.53
C THR A 60 11.86 12.51 8.26
N ILE A 61 11.35 11.52 7.53
CA ILE A 61 10.86 10.23 8.04
C ILE A 61 11.61 9.12 7.33
N MET A 62 12.03 8.11 8.10
CA MET A 62 12.77 6.96 7.61
C MET A 62 12.19 5.67 8.16
N ALA A 63 11.89 4.71 7.29
CA ALA A 63 11.61 3.33 7.67
C ALA A 63 12.85 2.47 7.45
N ILE A 64 13.12 1.58 8.40
CA ILE A 64 14.25 0.66 8.39
C ILE A 64 13.72 -0.75 8.63
N GLY A 65 14.12 -1.67 7.76
CA GLY A 65 13.86 -3.09 7.91
C GLY A 65 15.02 -3.84 8.56
N SER A 66 14.65 -4.88 9.28
CA SER A 66 15.51 -5.93 9.83
C SER A 66 14.92 -7.25 9.31
N LEU A 67 15.67 -8.03 8.54
CA LEU A 67 15.14 -9.27 7.94
C LEU A 67 15.15 -10.45 8.91
N TRP A 68 16.01 -10.40 9.92
CA TRP A 68 16.21 -11.48 10.88
C TRP A 68 16.17 -10.93 12.30
N HIS A 69 15.58 -11.67 13.21
CA HIS A 69 15.69 -11.43 14.66
C HIS A 69 15.63 -12.79 15.35
N SER A 70 16.73 -13.24 15.92
CA SER A 70 16.87 -14.59 16.51
C SER A 70 16.77 -14.60 18.05
N GLY A 71 15.84 -13.82 18.63
CA GLY A 71 15.65 -13.71 20.08
C GLY A 71 14.63 -14.68 20.72
N VAL A 72 14.50 -14.61 22.05
CA VAL A 72 13.38 -15.23 22.81
C VAL A 72 12.10 -14.48 22.41
N ASN A 73 11.27 -15.11 21.57
CA ASN A 73 10.19 -14.53 20.75
C ASN A 73 10.66 -14.21 19.32
N TYR A 74 10.99 -15.29 18.60
CA TYR A 74 11.31 -15.31 17.17
C TYR A 74 10.22 -14.61 16.35
N HIS A 75 10.44 -13.35 16.02
CA HIS A 75 9.66 -12.61 15.04
C HIS A 75 10.55 -12.54 13.80
N GLY A 76 10.15 -13.16 12.70
CA GLY A 76 10.94 -13.22 11.48
C GLY A 76 11.03 -11.83 10.86
N GLY A 77 11.95 -11.02 11.38
CA GLY A 77 12.20 -9.63 11.05
C GLY A 77 11.22 -8.62 11.67
N TYR A 78 11.57 -7.33 11.56
CA TYR A 78 10.74 -6.19 11.93
C TYR A 78 11.00 -4.97 11.06
N ALA A 79 10.09 -4.00 11.13
CA ALA A 79 10.29 -2.66 10.58
C ALA A 79 10.16 -1.60 11.69
N SER A 80 11.09 -0.66 11.71
CA SER A 80 11.09 0.48 12.63
C SER A 80 11.02 1.77 11.83
N VAL A 81 10.31 2.78 12.35
CA VAL A 81 10.23 4.10 11.71
C VAL A 81 10.83 5.16 12.62
N TYR A 82 11.58 6.08 12.03
CA TYR A 82 12.24 7.18 12.73
C TYR A 82 11.87 8.52 12.09
N ARG A 83 11.75 9.56 12.92
CA ARG A 83 11.56 10.95 12.53
C ARG A 83 12.78 11.76 12.92
N ASN A 84 13.24 12.60 12.00
CA ASN A 84 14.27 13.58 12.27
C ASN A 84 13.68 14.78 13.03
N ASN A 85 14.14 14.99 14.25
CA ASN A 85 13.85 16.13 15.07
C ASN A 85 15.12 16.96 15.28
N SER A 86 15.33 17.96 14.40
CA SER A 86 16.47 18.89 14.47
C SER A 86 17.85 18.21 14.49
N GLY A 87 18.02 17.17 13.69
CA GLY A 87 19.26 16.39 13.57
C GLY A 87 19.33 15.16 14.47
N SER A 88 18.32 14.93 15.32
CA SER A 88 18.19 13.70 16.12
C SER A 88 17.16 12.77 15.49
N TRP A 89 17.49 11.50 15.28
CA TRP A 89 16.54 10.50 14.79
C TRP A 89 15.85 9.81 15.95
N GLU A 90 14.54 10.04 16.09
CA GLU A 90 13.70 9.53 17.17
C GLU A 90 12.71 8.50 16.61
N GLN A 91 12.55 7.37 17.28
CA GLN A 91 11.62 6.33 16.82
C GLN A 91 10.15 6.78 16.93
N VAL A 92 9.36 6.44 15.92
CA VAL A 92 7.93 6.75 15.81
C VAL A 92 7.13 5.46 15.95
N GLY A 93 6.48 5.31 17.10
CA GLY A 93 5.70 4.11 17.44
C GLY A 93 6.56 2.92 17.84
N ALA A 94 5.89 1.79 18.06
CA ALA A 94 6.56 0.51 18.31
C ALA A 94 7.06 -0.12 17.01
N ASP A 95 8.00 -1.06 17.12
CA ASP A 95 8.42 -1.89 16.00
C ASP A 95 7.23 -2.70 15.44
N ILE A 96 7.19 -2.80 14.12
CA ILE A 96 6.22 -3.62 13.39
C ILE A 96 6.87 -4.98 13.17
N HIS A 97 6.56 -5.93 14.04
CA HIS A 97 7.12 -7.28 14.00
C HIS A 97 6.43 -8.19 12.97
N GLY A 98 7.21 -9.10 12.38
CA GLY A 98 6.67 -10.26 11.68
C GLY A 98 5.83 -11.16 12.58
N GLU A 99 4.85 -11.85 11.99
CA GLU A 99 3.91 -12.71 12.73
C GLU A 99 4.56 -14.01 13.24
N ASP A 100 5.53 -14.56 12.50
CA ASP A 100 6.23 -15.79 12.84
C ASP A 100 7.74 -15.69 12.58
N ALA A 101 8.47 -16.56 13.26
CA ALA A 101 9.92 -16.78 13.27
C ALA A 101 10.64 -16.69 11.92
N GLU A 102 10.00 -17.12 10.83
CA GLU A 102 10.64 -17.35 9.52
C GLU A 102 10.08 -16.46 8.40
N ASN A 103 9.29 -15.44 8.77
CA ASN A 103 8.55 -14.65 7.79
C ASN A 103 9.41 -13.63 7.01
N ASN A 104 10.67 -13.42 7.39
CA ASN A 104 11.62 -12.47 6.76
C ASN A 104 10.97 -11.11 6.44
N SER A 105 10.38 -10.52 7.46
CA SER A 105 9.61 -9.28 7.45
C SER A 105 10.58 -8.11 7.55
N GLY A 106 10.79 -7.38 6.46
CA GLY A 106 11.76 -6.28 6.52
C GLY A 106 11.95 -5.52 5.22
N SER A 107 11.31 -5.90 4.11
CA SER A 107 11.22 -4.96 2.99
C SER A 107 10.27 -3.84 3.36
N VAL A 108 10.70 -2.59 3.18
CA VAL A 108 9.95 -1.40 3.61
C VAL A 108 9.83 -0.39 2.48
N SER A 109 8.68 0.27 2.38
CA SER A 109 8.49 1.44 1.52
C SER A 109 7.59 2.45 2.21
N LEU A 110 8.02 3.71 2.27
CA LEU A 110 7.19 4.84 2.67
C LEU A 110 6.56 5.51 1.45
N ASN A 111 5.44 6.20 1.65
CA ASN A 111 4.92 7.18 0.70
C ASN A 111 5.64 8.53 0.84
N ALA A 112 5.28 9.52 0.01
CA ALA A 112 6.03 10.77 -0.12
C ALA A 112 6.05 11.62 1.16
N ASP A 113 4.95 11.64 1.93
CA ASP A 113 4.89 12.39 3.20
C ASP A 113 5.33 11.56 4.41
N GLY A 114 5.44 10.23 4.27
CA GLY A 114 5.83 9.30 5.32
C GLY A 114 4.69 8.90 6.25
N SER A 115 3.43 9.13 5.87
CA SER A 115 2.24 8.71 6.64
C SER A 115 1.85 7.26 6.41
N ILE A 116 2.19 6.68 5.25
CA ILE A 116 1.88 5.29 4.88
C ILE A 116 3.17 4.49 4.74
N LEU A 117 3.19 3.29 5.34
CA LEU A 117 4.29 2.34 5.30
C LEU A 117 3.79 0.99 4.77
N ALA A 118 4.48 0.44 3.78
CA ALA A 118 4.32 -0.95 3.38
C ALA A 118 5.47 -1.79 3.96
N VAL A 119 5.14 -2.96 4.50
CA VAL A 119 6.09 -3.93 5.05
C VAL A 119 5.87 -5.28 4.38
N GLY A 120 6.92 -5.86 3.81
CA GLY A 120 6.88 -7.18 3.20
C GLY A 120 7.58 -8.24 4.02
N ALA A 121 6.97 -9.41 4.01
CA ALA A 121 7.39 -10.63 4.68
C ALA A 121 7.46 -11.75 3.64
N TYR A 122 8.52 -11.77 2.83
CA TYR A 122 8.61 -12.67 1.68
C TYR A 122 8.79 -14.15 2.08
N GLY A 123 9.17 -14.41 3.33
CA GLY A 123 9.26 -15.77 3.90
C GLY A 123 7.92 -16.32 4.40
N ASN A 124 6.89 -15.46 4.53
CA ASN A 124 5.59 -15.88 5.05
C ASN A 124 4.96 -17.01 4.22
N SER A 125 4.28 -17.93 4.90
CA SER A 125 3.80 -19.19 4.31
C SER A 125 2.28 -19.40 4.33
N ASP A 126 1.49 -18.32 4.49
CA ASP A 126 0.03 -18.38 4.59
C ASP A 126 -0.65 -19.06 3.39
N ASN A 127 -0.02 -19.01 2.22
CA ASN A 127 -0.52 -19.63 0.99
C ASN A 127 0.54 -20.54 0.33
N GLY A 128 1.28 -21.27 1.17
CA GLY A 128 2.36 -22.18 0.76
C GLY A 128 3.73 -21.70 1.20
N VAL A 129 4.71 -22.60 1.29
CA VAL A 129 6.07 -22.31 1.81
C VAL A 129 6.65 -21.08 1.10
N SER A 130 6.96 -20.02 1.85
CA SER A 130 7.52 -18.76 1.31
C SER A 130 6.69 -18.17 0.15
N SER A 131 5.36 -18.25 0.25
CA SER A 131 4.47 -17.54 -0.68
C SER A 131 4.62 -16.02 -0.60
N GLY A 132 4.95 -15.53 0.59
CA GLY A 132 5.15 -14.14 0.92
C GLY A 132 3.85 -13.42 1.28
N LYS A 133 3.99 -12.28 1.97
CA LYS A 133 2.90 -11.43 2.45
C LYS A 133 3.33 -9.97 2.43
N VAL A 134 2.40 -9.05 2.20
CA VAL A 134 2.59 -7.61 2.38
C VAL A 134 1.49 -7.03 3.26
N LYS A 135 1.88 -6.16 4.18
CA LYS A 135 0.97 -5.39 5.04
C LYS A 135 1.20 -3.90 4.83
N ILE A 136 0.13 -3.12 4.89
CA ILE A 136 0.16 -1.66 4.76
C ILE A 136 -0.27 -1.06 6.09
N PHE A 137 0.40 -0.01 6.54
CA PHE A 137 0.15 0.67 7.80
C PHE A 137 0.02 2.18 7.58
N GLU A 138 -0.87 2.80 8.33
CA GLU A 138 -1.03 4.25 8.43
C GLU A 138 -0.53 4.73 9.80
N ASN A 139 0.18 5.85 9.81
CA ASN A 139 0.54 6.53 11.04
C ASN A 139 -0.66 7.31 11.60
N ASN A 140 -1.12 6.92 12.78
CA ASN A 140 -2.14 7.63 13.53
C ASN A 140 -1.55 8.06 14.88
N GLU A 141 -1.19 9.35 15.00
CA GLU A 141 -0.62 9.94 16.22
C GLU A 141 0.60 9.16 16.76
N ASP A 142 1.59 8.93 15.88
CA ASP A 142 2.80 8.17 16.17
C ASP A 142 2.56 6.68 16.49
N SER A 143 1.37 6.14 16.19
CA SER A 143 1.06 4.71 16.22
C SER A 143 0.81 4.17 14.82
N TRP A 144 1.49 3.10 14.43
CA TRP A 144 1.29 2.46 13.14
C TRP A 144 0.14 1.45 13.20
N VAL A 145 -0.92 1.72 12.44
CA VAL A 145 -2.14 0.91 12.41
C VAL A 145 -2.29 0.28 11.04
N GLN A 146 -2.50 -1.03 10.98
CA GLN A 146 -2.66 -1.74 9.71
C GLN A 146 -3.91 -1.24 8.95
N MET A 147 -3.73 -0.91 7.67
CA MET A 147 -4.79 -0.55 6.74
C MET A 147 -5.20 -1.75 5.90
N GLY A 148 -6.51 -2.04 5.86
CA GLY A 148 -7.04 -3.14 5.08
C GLY A 148 -6.59 -4.53 5.56
N GLY A 149 -6.86 -5.54 4.73
CA GLY A 149 -6.40 -6.91 4.98
C GLY A 149 -5.00 -7.16 4.44
N ASP A 150 -4.42 -8.29 4.84
CA ASP A 150 -3.13 -8.76 4.34
C ASP A 150 -3.18 -9.01 2.82
N ILE A 151 -2.10 -8.65 2.12
CA ILE A 151 -1.91 -8.99 0.71
C ILE A 151 -1.08 -10.27 0.63
N ILE A 152 -1.75 -11.40 0.41
CA ILE A 152 -1.15 -12.73 0.42
C ILE A 152 -0.53 -13.08 -0.96
N GLY A 153 0.63 -13.72 -0.94
CA GLY A 153 1.28 -14.30 -2.13
C GLY A 153 0.46 -15.40 -2.80
N GLU A 154 0.75 -15.72 -4.06
CA GLU A 154 -0.12 -16.58 -4.88
C GLU A 154 0.08 -18.08 -4.65
N ALA A 155 1.32 -18.50 -4.42
CA ALA A 155 1.69 -19.90 -4.25
C ALA A 155 3.06 -20.02 -3.54
N ALA A 156 3.44 -21.24 -3.19
CA ALA A 156 4.74 -21.53 -2.58
C ALA A 156 5.91 -21.02 -3.44
N TYR A 157 7.00 -20.62 -2.79
CA TYR A 157 8.26 -20.16 -3.37
C TYR A 157 8.17 -18.94 -4.28
N ASN A 158 7.08 -18.18 -4.18
CA ASN A 158 6.89 -16.98 -4.99
C ASN A 158 7.62 -15.75 -4.42
N TYR A 159 7.87 -15.73 -3.10
CA TYR A 159 8.55 -14.65 -2.40
C TYR A 159 7.87 -13.28 -2.62
N SER A 160 6.53 -13.24 -2.60
CA SER A 160 5.77 -12.00 -2.75
C SER A 160 6.11 -11.03 -1.62
N GLY A 161 6.45 -9.79 -1.95
CA GLY A 161 6.90 -8.79 -0.97
C GLY A 161 8.41 -8.73 -0.79
N VAL A 162 9.21 -9.43 -1.59
CA VAL A 162 10.68 -9.30 -1.57
C VAL A 162 11.14 -7.89 -1.96
N ALA A 163 10.37 -7.23 -2.83
CA ALA A 163 10.55 -5.82 -3.19
C ALA A 163 9.19 -5.12 -3.21
N ILE A 164 9.13 -3.92 -2.63
CA ILE A 164 7.90 -3.15 -2.50
C ILE A 164 8.17 -1.70 -2.87
N SER A 165 7.21 -1.04 -3.51
CA SER A 165 7.21 0.40 -3.71
C SER A 165 5.80 0.97 -3.53
N LEU A 166 5.68 1.99 -2.70
CA LEU A 166 4.47 2.81 -2.61
C LEU A 166 4.52 3.95 -3.62
N SER A 167 3.36 4.26 -4.17
CA SER A 167 3.11 5.55 -4.85
C SER A 167 3.27 6.72 -3.87
N ALA A 168 3.50 7.92 -4.41
CA ALA A 168 3.69 9.13 -3.60
C ALA A 168 2.51 9.40 -2.64
N SER A 169 1.28 9.16 -3.09
CA SER A 169 0.07 9.29 -2.26
C SER A 169 -0.10 8.15 -1.23
N GLY A 170 0.59 7.02 -1.41
CA GLY A 170 0.38 5.80 -0.63
C GLY A 170 -0.85 4.99 -1.05
N SER A 171 -1.62 5.42 -2.05
CA SER A 171 -2.85 4.74 -2.48
C SER A 171 -2.60 3.49 -3.32
N ILE A 172 -1.45 3.40 -4.00
CA ILE A 172 -1.04 2.22 -4.78
C ILE A 172 0.25 1.64 -4.20
N VAL A 173 0.30 0.32 -4.05
CA VAL A 173 1.49 -0.46 -3.73
C VAL A 173 1.85 -1.41 -4.87
N PHE A 174 3.12 -1.44 -5.25
CA PHE A 174 3.71 -2.39 -6.19
C PHE A 174 4.49 -3.45 -5.41
N ILE A 175 4.23 -4.72 -5.70
CA ILE A 175 4.76 -5.87 -4.97
C ILE A 175 5.44 -6.82 -5.95
N GLY A 176 6.74 -7.01 -5.79
CA GLY A 176 7.52 -8.00 -6.54
C GLY A 176 7.39 -9.39 -5.92
N ALA A 177 7.32 -10.41 -6.78
CA ALA A 177 7.39 -11.83 -6.42
C ALA A 177 8.42 -12.48 -7.34
N SER A 178 9.65 -12.66 -6.87
CA SER A 178 10.79 -13.06 -7.72
C SER A 178 10.75 -14.52 -8.15
N GLY A 179 10.08 -15.39 -7.40
CA GLY A 179 9.95 -16.82 -7.72
C GLY A 179 8.60 -17.19 -8.33
N ASN A 180 7.85 -16.22 -8.85
CA ASN A 180 6.58 -16.52 -9.49
C ASN A 180 6.79 -17.22 -10.84
N ASP A 181 6.04 -18.30 -11.05
CA ASP A 181 6.05 -19.18 -12.22
C ASP A 181 4.89 -18.91 -13.20
N ASN A 182 3.93 -18.07 -12.82
CA ASN A 182 2.81 -17.66 -13.68
C ASN A 182 3.33 -16.69 -14.76
N GLY A 183 3.95 -17.23 -15.82
CA GLY A 183 4.46 -16.43 -16.92
C GLY A 183 5.34 -17.19 -17.93
N ASN A 184 6.45 -16.55 -18.32
CA ASN A 184 7.34 -16.93 -19.42
C ASN A 184 8.42 -17.97 -19.03
N GLY A 185 8.25 -18.73 -17.95
CA GLY A 185 9.22 -19.73 -17.49
C GLY A 185 9.16 -19.94 -15.98
N GLU A 186 9.91 -20.94 -15.50
CA GLU A 186 10.15 -21.17 -14.07
C GLU A 186 10.85 -19.94 -13.45
N ASP A 187 10.37 -19.50 -12.29
CA ASP A 187 10.88 -18.33 -11.56
C ASP A 187 11.04 -17.06 -12.42
N ALA A 188 10.16 -16.88 -13.41
CA ALA A 188 10.18 -15.69 -14.28
C ALA A 188 9.92 -14.39 -13.50
N GLY A 189 9.25 -14.52 -12.36
CA GLY A 189 8.87 -13.43 -11.48
C GLY A 189 7.77 -12.54 -12.06
N HIS A 190 7.13 -11.76 -11.19
CA HIS A 190 6.22 -10.70 -11.62
C HIS A 190 6.18 -9.52 -10.65
N VAL A 191 5.43 -8.49 -11.03
CA VAL A 191 5.01 -7.40 -10.13
C VAL A 191 3.49 -7.28 -10.19
N ARG A 192 2.85 -7.19 -9.02
CA ARG A 192 1.42 -6.90 -8.88
C ARG A 192 1.24 -5.50 -8.28
N ALA A 193 0.24 -4.77 -8.78
CA ALA A 193 -0.15 -3.47 -8.24
C ALA A 193 -1.50 -3.60 -7.53
N TYR A 194 -1.59 -3.04 -6.33
CA TYR A 194 -2.81 -3.00 -5.54
C TYR A 194 -3.14 -1.56 -5.22
N GLU A 195 -4.39 -1.18 -5.41
CA GLU A 195 -4.94 0.12 -5.06
C GLU A 195 -5.77 -0.01 -3.79
N TYR A 196 -5.48 0.81 -2.78
CA TYR A 196 -6.29 0.93 -1.58
C TYR A 196 -7.49 1.84 -1.87
N LEU A 197 -8.68 1.24 -1.91
CA LEU A 197 -9.93 1.96 -2.01
C LEU A 197 -10.47 2.17 -0.59
N ASP A 198 -10.24 3.35 -0.02
CA ASP A 198 -10.79 3.69 1.29
C ASP A 198 -12.33 3.62 1.23
N PRO A 199 -12.99 2.71 2.00
CA PRO A 199 -14.44 2.63 2.04
C PRO A 199 -15.13 3.95 2.46
N GLN A 200 -14.41 4.83 3.17
CA GLN A 200 -14.88 6.18 3.50
C GLN A 200 -14.73 7.15 2.31
N GLN A 201 -13.69 7.01 1.47
CA GLN A 201 -13.57 7.77 0.21
C GLN A 201 -14.51 7.27 -0.90
N VAL A 202 -14.86 5.99 -0.89
CA VAL A 202 -15.93 5.44 -1.73
C VAL A 202 -17.30 6.07 -1.37
N ASN A 203 -17.39 6.80 -0.26
CA ASN A 203 -18.56 7.59 0.16
C ASN A 203 -18.40 9.12 0.04
N THR A 204 -17.31 9.66 -0.54
CA THR A 204 -17.09 11.13 -0.62
C THR A 204 -16.96 11.71 -2.02
N LEU A 205 -17.45 11.02 -3.06
CA LEU A 205 -18.30 11.74 -3.99
C LEU A 205 -19.64 11.91 -3.28
N ALA A 206 -19.84 13.09 -2.69
CA ALA A 206 -21.03 13.44 -1.95
C ALA A 206 -22.27 12.93 -2.70
N GLN A 207 -23.29 12.47 -1.97
CA GLN A 207 -24.65 12.19 -2.45
C GLN A 207 -25.26 13.28 -3.38
N ASN A 208 -24.55 14.40 -3.56
CA ASN A 208 -24.92 15.59 -4.31
C ASN A 208 -24.12 15.80 -5.62
N THR A 209 -23.17 14.92 -6.00
CA THR A 209 -22.39 15.12 -7.26
C THR A 209 -23.16 14.68 -8.49
N PHE A 210 -23.94 13.60 -8.36
CA PHE A 210 -24.92 13.19 -9.35
C PHE A 210 -26.20 12.70 -8.70
N SER A 211 -27.27 12.66 -9.49
CA SER A 211 -28.54 12.08 -9.07
C SER A 211 -29.04 11.05 -10.09
N ILE A 212 -29.76 10.04 -9.60
CA ILE A 212 -30.41 9.03 -10.45
C ILE A 212 -31.91 9.13 -10.25
N PHE A 213 -32.65 9.44 -11.30
CA PHE A 213 -34.11 9.55 -11.21
C PHE A 213 -34.85 9.07 -12.47
N PRO A 214 -36.01 8.41 -12.34
CA PRO A 214 -36.53 7.86 -11.08
C PRO A 214 -35.66 6.68 -10.60
N ASN A 215 -35.58 6.48 -9.29
CA ASN A 215 -34.98 5.29 -8.67
C ASN A 215 -35.76 4.97 -7.38
N PRO A 216 -36.56 3.89 -7.32
CA PRO A 216 -36.74 2.83 -8.32
C PRO A 216 -37.28 3.29 -9.68
N SER A 217 -37.04 2.50 -10.73
CA SER A 217 -37.46 2.76 -12.11
C SER A 217 -38.11 1.54 -12.77
N GLN A 218 -38.78 1.74 -13.92
CA GLN A 218 -39.25 0.68 -14.81
C GLN A 218 -38.20 0.36 -15.91
N GLY A 219 -36.91 0.47 -15.55
CA GLY A 219 -35.78 0.30 -16.45
C GLY A 219 -35.36 1.56 -17.20
N LYS A 220 -36.09 2.68 -17.07
CA LYS A 220 -35.72 3.97 -17.68
C LYS A 220 -35.44 5.00 -16.60
N PHE A 221 -34.23 5.58 -16.61
CA PHE A 221 -33.80 6.57 -15.64
C PHE A 221 -32.73 7.50 -16.22
N THR A 222 -32.56 8.65 -15.60
CA THR A 222 -31.55 9.65 -15.94
C THR A 222 -30.50 9.68 -14.85
N ILE A 223 -29.23 9.75 -15.26
CA ILE A 223 -28.10 10.05 -14.37
C ILE A 223 -27.69 11.49 -14.67
N SER A 224 -27.79 12.37 -13.69
CA SER A 224 -27.55 13.81 -13.86
C SER A 224 -26.34 14.30 -13.08
N ASN A 225 -25.45 15.08 -13.70
CA ASN A 225 -24.25 15.66 -13.08
C ASN A 225 -24.58 16.96 -12.31
N THR A 226 -25.09 16.83 -11.09
CA THR A 226 -25.68 17.95 -10.35
C THR A 226 -24.67 19.03 -9.93
N GLN A 227 -23.37 18.73 -9.89
CA GLN A 227 -22.32 19.69 -9.52
C GLN A 227 -21.32 20.03 -10.63
N ASN A 228 -21.46 19.46 -11.83
CA ASN A 228 -20.52 19.65 -12.95
C ASN A 228 -19.05 19.33 -12.60
N GLN A 229 -18.81 18.35 -11.73
CA GLN A 229 -17.46 17.99 -11.25
C GLN A 229 -16.92 16.70 -11.88
N LEU A 230 -17.72 16.01 -12.71
CA LEU A 230 -17.34 14.77 -13.37
C LEU A 230 -16.70 15.08 -14.75
N GLU A 231 -15.37 14.98 -14.82
CA GLU A 231 -14.57 15.12 -16.03
C GLU A 231 -13.60 13.93 -16.20
N ASN A 232 -13.29 13.58 -17.44
CA ASN A 232 -12.32 12.54 -17.83
C ASN A 232 -12.52 11.22 -17.06
N GLY A 233 -13.60 10.51 -17.38
CA GLY A 233 -14.04 9.35 -16.62
C GLY A 233 -14.76 8.28 -17.43
N LYS A 234 -15.21 7.25 -16.70
CA LYS A 234 -16.04 6.15 -17.20
C LYS A 234 -17.27 6.00 -16.32
N LEU A 235 -18.36 5.60 -16.93
CA LEU A 235 -19.61 5.20 -16.29
C LEU A 235 -19.85 3.73 -16.66
N LEU A 236 -20.17 2.93 -15.66
CA LEU A 236 -20.34 1.48 -15.78
C LEU A 236 -21.56 1.03 -14.98
N ILE A 237 -22.44 0.23 -15.57
CA ILE A 237 -23.56 -0.41 -14.87
C ILE A 237 -23.40 -1.91 -14.95
N ARG A 238 -23.54 -2.59 -13.81
CA ARG A 238 -23.52 -4.04 -13.68
C ARG A 238 -24.81 -4.55 -13.05
N ASN A 239 -25.23 -5.76 -13.44
CA ASN A 239 -26.29 -6.48 -12.72
C ASN A 239 -25.75 -7.14 -11.44
N ALA A 240 -26.63 -7.76 -10.65
CA ALA A 240 -26.27 -8.45 -9.41
C ALA A 240 -25.25 -9.60 -9.57
N ASN A 241 -25.09 -10.14 -10.79
CA ASN A 241 -24.09 -11.17 -11.10
C ASN A 241 -22.75 -10.58 -11.57
N GLY A 242 -22.58 -9.25 -11.52
CA GLY A 242 -21.38 -8.55 -11.97
C GLY A 242 -21.26 -8.37 -13.49
N GLN A 243 -22.25 -8.85 -14.27
CA GLN A 243 -22.26 -8.68 -15.72
C GLN A 243 -22.45 -7.20 -16.08
N ARG A 244 -21.58 -6.70 -16.96
CA ARG A 244 -21.67 -5.34 -17.52
C ARG A 244 -22.90 -5.23 -18.43
N VAL A 245 -23.81 -4.31 -18.10
CA VAL A 245 -25.02 -4.01 -18.89
C VAL A 245 -24.93 -2.69 -19.66
N PHE A 246 -24.17 -1.73 -19.15
CA PHE A 246 -23.92 -0.45 -19.81
C PHE A 246 -22.50 0.04 -19.49
N ALA A 247 -21.84 0.68 -20.44
CA ALA A 247 -20.61 1.41 -20.18
C ALA A 247 -20.40 2.54 -21.20
N THR A 248 -19.88 3.67 -20.74
CA THR A 248 -19.43 4.77 -21.59
C THR A 248 -18.26 5.49 -20.95
N GLU A 249 -17.41 6.09 -21.76
CA GLU A 249 -16.39 7.05 -21.33
C GLU A 249 -16.88 8.48 -21.58
N PHE A 250 -16.34 9.45 -20.85
CA PHE A 250 -16.68 10.87 -20.99
C PHE A 250 -15.47 11.77 -20.70
N THR A 251 -15.32 12.87 -21.44
CA THR A 251 -14.38 13.95 -21.12
C THR A 251 -15.03 15.02 -20.25
N GLN A 252 -16.29 15.35 -20.51
CA GLN A 252 -17.18 16.09 -19.61
C GLN A 252 -18.48 15.31 -19.46
N PHE A 253 -18.93 15.10 -18.24
CA PHE A 253 -20.15 14.33 -17.98
C PHE A 253 -21.39 15.23 -18.03
N SER A 254 -22.24 15.01 -19.03
CA SER A 254 -23.59 15.58 -19.09
C SER A 254 -24.63 14.56 -18.66
N ASP A 255 -25.84 15.01 -18.37
CA ASP A 255 -26.98 14.13 -18.09
C ASP A 255 -27.13 13.05 -19.17
N VAL A 256 -27.29 11.80 -18.74
CA VAL A 256 -27.46 10.64 -19.63
C VAL A 256 -28.75 9.90 -19.30
N ASN A 257 -29.54 9.63 -20.34
CA ASN A 257 -30.72 8.78 -20.24
C ASN A 257 -30.32 7.34 -20.50
N ILE A 258 -30.67 6.47 -19.57
CA ILE A 258 -30.39 5.04 -19.62
C ILE A 258 -31.71 4.28 -19.80
N ASP A 259 -31.70 3.33 -20.73
CA ASP A 259 -32.82 2.42 -21.00
C ASP A 259 -32.36 0.96 -20.83
N LEU A 260 -32.68 0.40 -19.67
CA LEU A 260 -32.52 -0.99 -19.30
C LEU A 260 -33.87 -1.74 -19.26
N SER A 261 -34.91 -1.25 -19.94
CA SER A 261 -36.25 -1.90 -19.89
C SER A 261 -36.27 -3.34 -20.42
N ASN A 262 -35.23 -3.74 -21.16
CA ASN A 262 -35.07 -5.11 -21.68
C ASN A 262 -34.25 -6.02 -20.76
N TYR A 263 -33.83 -5.54 -19.59
CA TYR A 263 -33.10 -6.32 -18.59
C TYR A 263 -34.04 -6.75 -17.45
N PRO A 264 -33.74 -7.87 -16.75
CA PRO A 264 -34.59 -8.35 -15.65
C PRO A 264 -34.73 -7.32 -14.53
N SER A 265 -35.91 -7.25 -13.90
CA SER A 265 -36.11 -6.53 -12.65
C SER A 265 -35.11 -7.01 -11.59
N GLY A 266 -34.63 -6.08 -10.77
CA GLY A 266 -33.65 -6.37 -9.74
C GLY A 266 -32.72 -5.21 -9.41
N VAL A 267 -31.63 -5.56 -8.73
CA VAL A 267 -30.61 -4.61 -8.29
C VAL A 267 -29.48 -4.52 -9.30
N TYR A 268 -29.15 -3.27 -9.65
CA TYR A 268 -28.01 -2.92 -10.48
C TYR A 268 -27.08 -2.00 -9.71
N ILE A 269 -25.80 -2.08 -10.03
CA ILE A 269 -24.75 -1.25 -9.46
C ILE A 269 -24.23 -0.32 -10.56
N LEU A 270 -24.37 0.98 -10.33
CA LEU A 270 -23.74 2.03 -11.12
C LEU A 270 -22.39 2.35 -10.47
N GLU A 271 -21.35 2.42 -11.28
CA GLU A 271 -20.01 2.90 -10.93
C GLU A 271 -19.68 4.07 -11.88
N ILE A 272 -19.30 5.22 -11.33
CA ILE A 272 -18.76 6.35 -12.09
C ILE A 272 -17.36 6.61 -11.55
N SER A 273 -16.34 6.58 -12.39
CA SER A 273 -14.99 6.99 -12.01
C SER A 273 -14.54 8.19 -12.83
N ALA A 274 -13.97 9.21 -12.20
CA ALA A 274 -13.45 10.42 -12.82
C ALA A 274 -12.13 10.80 -12.15
N GLN A 275 -11.05 11.01 -12.92
CA GLN A 275 -9.68 11.32 -12.44
C GLN A 275 -9.26 10.54 -11.19
N ASP A 276 -9.48 11.12 -10.00
CA ASP A 276 -9.06 10.59 -8.70
C ASP A 276 -10.24 10.15 -7.82
N SER A 277 -11.41 9.88 -8.40
CA SER A 277 -12.64 9.60 -7.65
C SER A 277 -13.48 8.50 -8.29
N VAL A 278 -14.07 7.65 -7.45
CA VAL A 278 -15.02 6.60 -7.83
C VAL A 278 -16.27 6.74 -6.97
N CYS A 279 -17.45 6.75 -7.59
CA CYS A 279 -18.72 6.65 -6.89
C CYS A 279 -19.48 5.40 -7.32
N VAL A 280 -20.14 4.78 -6.35
CA VAL A 280 -20.97 3.60 -6.56
C VAL A 280 -22.37 3.88 -6.01
N GLN A 281 -23.40 3.67 -6.84
CA GLN A 281 -24.79 3.82 -6.41
C GLN A 281 -25.66 2.65 -6.88
N LYS A 282 -26.61 2.28 -6.02
CA LYS A 282 -27.62 1.25 -6.31
C LYS A 282 -28.73 1.80 -7.19
N ILE A 283 -29.09 1.05 -8.24
CA ILE A 283 -30.27 1.26 -9.07
C ILE A 283 -31.25 0.11 -8.83
N ILE A 284 -32.53 0.43 -8.68
CA ILE A 284 -33.62 -0.53 -8.54
C ILE A 284 -34.48 -0.48 -9.81
N ILE A 285 -34.63 -1.62 -10.47
CA ILE A 285 -35.57 -1.82 -11.57
C ILE A 285 -36.69 -2.73 -11.07
N ASP A 286 -37.92 -2.22 -11.07
CA ASP A 286 -39.14 -2.94 -10.66
C ASP A 286 -39.84 -3.56 -11.87
#